data_AF-A0A955JHE2-F1
#
_entry.id   AF-A0A955JHE2-F1
#
_cell.length_a   1.000
_cell.length_b   1.000
_cell.length_c   1.000
_cell.angle_alpha   90.00
_cell.angle_beta   90.00
_cell.angle_gamma   90.00
#
_symmetry.space_group_name_H-M   'P 1'
#
loop_
_entity.id
_entity.type
_entity.pdbx_description
1 polymer ?
#
loop_
_entity_poly.entity_id
_entity_poly.type
_entity_poly.pdbx_seq_one_letter_code
_entity_poly.pdbx_strand_id
1 'polypeptide(L)'
;MSCQECGVKAPTKHVAFHQNIGVIVMRFNKSLEGHLCKSCIHRTFWSFTPITAVLGWWGVISIFVTPFYLLNNVGRYVGCLFMPAVPKSARTTVLDEGAMAKILPHTQSLLDALDGDTSISVECARVADAVGVTQMQVILYVQALIRARQKNAG
;
A
#
# COMPACT_ATOMS: atom_id res chain seq x y z
N MET A 1 12.37 4.07 10.44
CA MET A 1 10.98 3.86 9.97
C MET A 1 10.92 2.56 9.20
N SER A 2 9.84 1.78 9.34
CA SER A 2 9.57 0.59 8.52
C SER A 2 8.80 0.96 7.25
N CYS A 3 9.00 0.22 6.17
CA CYS A 3 8.21 0.37 4.95
C CYS A 3 6.74 0.03 5.22
N GLN A 4 5.80 0.87 4.80
CA GLN A 4 4.37 0.59 5.00
C GLN A 4 3.85 -0.55 4.10
N GLU A 5 4.52 -0.83 2.98
CA GLU A 5 4.13 -1.88 2.02
C GLU A 5 4.73 -3.27 2.34
N CYS A 6 5.98 -3.34 2.81
CA CYS A 6 6.63 -4.63 3.09
C CYS A 6 7.03 -4.82 4.56
N GLY A 7 6.85 -3.80 5.40
CA GLY A 7 7.20 -3.80 6.82
C GLY A 7 8.69 -3.85 7.15
N VAL A 8 9.56 -3.97 6.15
CA VAL A 8 11.02 -4.01 6.33
C VAL A 8 11.54 -2.69 6.92
N LYS A 9 12.42 -2.76 7.93
CA LYS A 9 13.17 -1.60 8.44
C LYS A 9 14.25 -1.19 7.43
N ALA A 10 13.97 -0.14 6.67
CA ALA A 10 14.87 0.44 5.68
C ALA A 10 14.60 1.94 5.53
N PRO A 11 15.51 2.72 4.93
CA PRO A 11 15.21 4.11 4.57
C PRO A 11 13.95 4.17 3.71
N THR A 12 12.95 4.93 4.16
CA THR A 12 11.68 5.13 3.47
C THR A 12 11.57 6.56 2.95
N LYS A 13 10.76 6.74 1.91
CA LYS A 13 10.38 8.05 1.38
C LYS A 13 8.88 8.09 1.17
N HIS A 14 8.27 9.22 1.53
CA HIS A 14 6.87 9.44 1.23
C HIS A 14 6.68 9.63 -0.29
N VAL A 15 5.85 8.77 -0.88
CA VAL A 15 5.54 8.77 -2.31
C VAL A 15 4.04 8.54 -2.51
N ALA A 16 3.51 9.14 -3.57
CA ALA A 16 2.15 8.90 -4.06
C ALA A 16 2.24 8.50 -5.54
N PHE A 17 1.88 7.25 -5.83
CA PHE A 17 1.81 6.72 -7.18
C PHE A 17 0.35 6.56 -7.61
N HIS A 18 0.07 6.94 -8.85
CA HIS A 18 -1.26 6.83 -9.43
C HIS A 18 -1.24 5.91 -10.64
N GLN A 19 -2.23 5.04 -10.71
CA GLN A 19 -2.55 4.22 -11.87
C GLN A 19 -3.86 4.73 -12.46
N ASN A 20 -3.87 4.98 -13.77
CA ASN A 20 -5.06 5.43 -14.49
C ASN A 20 -5.31 4.52 -15.69
N ILE A 21 -6.48 3.87 -15.71
CA ILE A 21 -6.97 3.09 -16.83
C ILE A 21 -8.17 3.82 -17.40
N GLY A 22 -8.02 4.32 -18.62
CA GLY A 22 -9.10 4.86 -19.42
C GLY A 22 -9.77 3.73 -20.20
N VAL A 23 -11.10 3.71 -20.19
CA VAL A 23 -11.96 3.01 -21.14
C VAL A 23 -12.85 4.09 -21.75
N ILE A 24 -13.33 3.93 -22.99
CA ILE A 24 -13.96 4.99 -23.80
C ILE A 24 -14.88 5.94 -23.01
N VAL A 25 -15.71 5.41 -22.09
CA VAL A 25 -16.63 6.21 -21.25
C VAL A 25 -16.32 6.11 -19.74
N MET A 26 -15.51 5.15 -19.31
CA MET A 26 -15.27 4.86 -17.88
C MET A 26 -13.79 4.96 -17.51
N ARG A 27 -13.50 5.30 -16.26
CA ARG A 27 -12.13 5.44 -15.76
C ARG A 27 -11.96 4.66 -14.47
N PHE A 28 -10.93 3.84 -14.41
CA PHE A 28 -10.50 3.17 -13.19
C PHE A 28 -9.19 3.80 -12.70
N ASN A 29 -9.23 4.39 -11.52
CA ASN A 29 -8.06 4.94 -10.85
C ASN A 29 -7.68 4.08 -9.64
N LYS A 30 -6.39 3.88 -9.46
CA LYS A 30 -5.84 3.29 -8.24
C LYS A 30 -4.70 4.18 -7.76
N SER A 31 -4.64 4.44 -6.46
CA SER A 31 -3.56 5.20 -5.84
C SER A 31 -2.88 4.36 -4.77
N LEU A 32 -1.56 4.52 -4.65
CA LEU A 32 -0.78 4.02 -3.53
C LEU A 32 0.02 5.18 -2.97
N GLU A 33 -0.26 5.54 -1.72
CA GLU A 33 0.40 6.62 -1.01
C GLU A 33 0.96 6.11 0.31
N GLY A 34 2.20 6.50 0.63
CA GLY A 34 2.82 6.14 1.90
C GLY A 34 4.34 6.24 1.91
N HIS A 35 4.93 5.90 3.06
CA HIS A 35 6.35 5.78 3.30
C HIS A 35 6.87 4.42 2.83
N LEU A 36 7.45 4.39 1.63
CA LEU A 36 7.91 3.17 0.98
C LEU A 36 9.43 3.08 0.91
N CYS A 37 9.97 1.86 0.95
CA CYS A 37 11.39 1.61 0.73
C CYS A 37 11.72 1.59 -0.77
N LYS A 38 13.01 1.73 -1.13
CA LYS A 38 13.47 1.76 -2.53
C LYS A 38 12.95 0.60 -3.38
N SER A 39 12.96 -0.62 -2.83
CA SER A 39 12.48 -1.82 -3.53
C SER A 39 10.98 -1.78 -3.80
N CYS A 40 10.17 -1.36 -2.83
CA CYS A 40 8.72 -1.22 -2.99
C CYS A 40 8.39 -0.11 -3.99
N ILE A 41 9.06 1.04 -3.89
CA ILE A 41 8.90 2.14 -4.84
C ILE A 41 9.15 1.68 -6.28
N HIS A 42 10.25 0.96 -6.50
CA HIS A 42 10.60 0.45 -7.82
C HIS A 42 9.54 -0.51 -8.36
N ARG A 43 9.08 -1.46 -7.54
CA ARG A 43 8.02 -2.41 -7.92
C ARG A 43 6.71 -1.70 -8.25
N THR A 44 6.27 -0.74 -7.42
CA THR A 44 5.03 0.00 -7.64
C THR A 44 5.11 0.84 -8.91
N PHE A 45 6.23 1.53 -9.14
CA PHE A 45 6.43 2.31 -10.35
C PHE A 45 6.27 1.46 -11.61
N TRP A 46 6.92 0.29 -11.66
CA TRP A 46 6.84 -0.63 -12.80
C TRP A 46 5.50 -1.37 -12.91
N SER A 47 4.70 -1.41 -11.85
CA SER A 47 3.35 -1.95 -11.91
C SER A 47 2.34 -0.91 -12.41
N PHE A 48 2.45 0.35 -11.98
CA PHE A 48 1.43 1.38 -12.24
C PHE A 48 1.69 2.18 -13.51
N THR A 49 2.96 2.55 -13.74
CA THR A 49 3.33 3.49 -14.82
C THR A 49 3.16 2.88 -16.20
N PRO A 50 3.60 1.63 -16.49
CA PRO A 50 3.36 1.02 -17.80
C PRO A 50 1.88 0.83 -18.10
N ILE A 51 1.09 0.41 -17.11
CA ILE A 51 -0.36 0.27 -17.27
C ILE A 51 -0.99 1.63 -17.60
N THR A 52 -0.61 2.68 -16.88
CA THR A 52 -1.08 4.05 -17.15
C THR A 52 -0.63 4.56 -18.52
N ALA A 53 0.58 4.22 -18.94
CA ALA A 53 1.15 4.62 -20.22
C ALA A 53 0.57 3.85 -21.42
N VAL A 54 -0.07 2.69 -21.22
CA VAL A 54 -0.70 1.93 -22.31
C VAL A 54 -2.22 2.07 -22.27
N LEU A 55 -2.81 1.95 -21.09
CA LEU A 55 -4.26 1.96 -20.89
C LEU A 55 -4.82 3.31 -20.46
N GLY A 56 -3.99 4.32 -20.17
CA GLY A 56 -4.47 5.64 -19.76
C GLY A 56 -5.12 6.42 -20.91
N TRP A 57 -4.80 6.14 -22.18
CA TRP A 57 -5.15 7.03 -23.29
C TRP A 57 -6.54 6.81 -23.90
N TRP A 58 -7.21 5.70 -23.59
CA TRP A 58 -8.42 5.28 -24.32
C TRP A 58 -9.69 6.05 -23.97
N GLY A 59 -9.62 7.06 -23.11
CA GLY A 59 -10.73 7.96 -22.79
C GLY A 59 -10.41 9.41 -23.13
N VAL A 60 -11.40 10.17 -23.59
CA VAL A 60 -11.25 11.57 -24.05
C VAL A 60 -10.63 12.46 -22.98
N ILE A 61 -11.11 12.36 -21.73
CA ILE A 61 -10.57 13.10 -20.58
C ILE A 61 -9.17 12.59 -20.21
N SER A 62 -8.95 11.28 -20.40
CA SER A 62 -7.72 10.62 -19.96
C SER A 62 -6.50 10.98 -20.83
N ILE A 63 -6.69 11.48 -22.06
CA ILE A 63 -5.60 12.04 -22.87
C ILE A 63 -4.88 13.19 -22.17
N PHE A 64 -5.62 14.05 -21.45
CA PHE A 64 -5.05 15.19 -20.73
C PHE A 64 -4.55 14.79 -19.34
N VAL A 65 -5.23 13.88 -18.64
CA VAL A 65 -4.88 13.51 -17.26
C VAL A 65 -3.70 12.54 -17.18
N THR A 66 -3.60 11.61 -18.14
CA THR A 66 -2.52 10.61 -18.19
C THR A 66 -1.10 11.21 -18.18
N PRO A 67 -0.76 12.26 -18.96
CA PRO A 67 0.59 12.84 -18.91
C PRO A 67 0.93 13.41 -17.53
N PHE A 68 -0.03 14.00 -16.80
CA PHE A 68 0.24 14.47 -15.43
C PHE A 68 0.54 13.32 -14.47
N TYR A 69 -0.20 12.21 -14.55
CA TYR A 69 0.08 11.03 -13.72
C TYR A 69 1.43 10.40 -14.06
N LEU A 70 1.77 10.31 -15.35
CA LEU A 70 3.08 9.81 -15.78
C LEU A 70 4.22 10.71 -15.27
N LEU A 71 4.10 12.03 -15.41
CA LEU A 71 5.10 12.98 -14.91
C LEU A 71 5.26 12.90 -13.39
N ASN A 72 4.15 12.82 -12.63
CA ASN A 72 4.23 12.65 -11.18
C ASN A 72 4.92 11.33 -10.81
N ASN A 73 4.51 10.21 -11.41
CA ASN A 73 5.12 8.90 -11.13
C ASN A 73 6.62 8.90 -11.46
N VAL A 74 7.02 9.44 -12.61
CA VAL A 74 8.43 9.55 -13.01
C VAL A 74 9.21 10.46 -12.06
N GLY A 75 8.70 11.64 -11.72
CA GLY A 75 9.36 12.56 -10.79
C GLY A 75 9.59 11.94 -9.40
N ARG A 76 8.58 11.24 -8.87
CA ARG A 76 8.70 10.51 -7.59
C ARG A 76 9.71 9.36 -7.69
N TYR A 77 9.74 8.65 -8.81
CA TYR A 77 10.68 7.56 -9.07
C TYR A 77 12.12 8.04 -9.21
N VAL A 78 12.36 9.12 -9.96
CA VAL A 78 13.70 9.74 -10.07
C VAL A 78 14.22 10.16 -8.69
N GLY A 79 13.35 10.78 -7.88
CA GLY A 79 13.70 11.12 -6.50
C GLY A 79 13.99 9.91 -5.59
N CYS A 80 13.62 8.70 -5.98
CA CYS A 80 13.92 7.45 -5.26
C CYS A 80 15.28 6.85 -5.67
N LEU A 81 15.80 7.17 -6.87
CA LEU A 81 17.08 6.64 -7.35
C LEU A 81 18.23 6.95 -6.38
N PHE A 82 18.16 8.11 -5.71
CA PHE A 82 19.13 8.58 -4.71
C PHE A 82 18.96 7.96 -3.31
N MET A 83 17.95 7.11 -3.08
CA MET A 83 17.79 6.43 -1.79
C MET A 83 18.84 5.31 -1.62
N PRO A 84 19.31 5.06 -0.39
CA PRO A 84 20.09 3.87 -0.08
C PRO A 84 19.33 2.59 -0.45
N ALA A 85 20.06 1.56 -0.85
CA ALA A 85 19.46 0.25 -1.14
C ALA A 85 18.90 -0.39 0.13
N VAL A 86 17.86 -1.20 -0.02
CA VAL A 86 17.33 -2.01 1.08
C VAL A 86 18.38 -3.08 1.43
N PRO A 87 18.82 -3.21 2.69
CA PRO A 87 19.76 -4.25 3.08
C PRO A 87 19.18 -5.64 2.77
N LYS A 88 19.97 -6.53 2.14
CA LYS A 88 19.52 -7.90 1.82
C LYS A 88 19.21 -8.75 3.07
N SER A 89 19.76 -8.36 4.22
CA SER A 89 19.51 -8.98 5.53
C SER A 89 18.23 -8.48 6.21
N ALA A 90 17.54 -7.52 5.62
CA ALA A 90 16.38 -6.91 6.25
C ALA A 90 15.18 -7.88 6.17
N ARG A 91 14.82 -8.46 7.31
CA ARG A 91 13.73 -9.45 7.42
C ARG A 91 12.39 -8.77 7.18
N THR A 92 11.55 -9.40 6.36
CA THR A 92 10.12 -9.10 6.26
C THR A 92 9.50 -9.22 7.65
N THR A 93 8.64 -8.27 8.03
CA THR A 93 7.84 -8.42 9.25
C THR A 93 6.92 -9.62 9.09
N VAL A 94 7.17 -10.65 9.90
CA VAL A 94 6.27 -11.79 10.05
C VAL A 94 5.28 -11.43 11.15
N LEU A 95 4.03 -11.90 11.00
CA LEU A 95 3.07 -11.89 12.09
C LEU A 95 3.53 -12.95 13.11
N ASP A 96 4.33 -12.53 14.08
CA ASP A 96 4.81 -13.37 15.17
C ASP A 96 3.78 -13.45 16.29
N GLU A 97 3.92 -14.46 17.16
CA GLU A 97 3.00 -14.72 18.26
C GLU A 97 2.89 -13.52 19.23
N GLY A 98 3.99 -12.82 19.46
CA GLY A 98 4.01 -11.60 20.29
C GLY A 98 3.22 -10.45 19.67
N ALA A 99 3.29 -10.26 18.35
CA ALA A 99 2.46 -9.27 17.65
C ALA A 99 0.99 -9.68 17.66
N MET A 100 0.68 -10.96 17.43
CA MET A 100 -0.69 -11.50 17.51
C MET A 100 -1.34 -11.21 18.87
N ALA A 101 -0.65 -11.52 19.97
CA ALA A 101 -1.16 -11.30 21.32
C ALA A 101 -1.47 -9.82 21.61
N LYS A 102 -0.69 -8.91 21.03
CA LYS A 102 -0.90 -7.46 21.14
C LYS A 102 -2.05 -6.93 20.28
N ILE A 103 -2.26 -7.51 19.10
CA ILE A 103 -3.32 -7.07 18.17
C ILE A 103 -4.68 -7.63 18.58
N LEU A 104 -4.72 -8.84 19.16
CA LEU A 104 -5.96 -9.56 19.51
C LEU A 104 -7.00 -8.70 20.27
N PRO A 105 -6.63 -7.90 21.29
CA PRO A 105 -7.59 -7.05 22.01
C PRO A 105 -8.24 -5.96 21.15
N HIS A 106 -7.60 -5.56 20.05
CA HIS A 106 -8.06 -4.52 19.13
C HIS A 106 -8.81 -5.08 17.91
N THR A 107 -9.13 -6.37 17.93
CA THR A 107 -9.83 -7.03 16.81
C THR A 107 -11.19 -6.37 16.53
N GLN A 108 -11.95 -6.02 17.56
CA GLN A 108 -13.28 -5.44 17.36
C GLN A 108 -13.20 -4.09 16.66
N SER A 109 -12.28 -3.20 17.05
CA SER A 109 -12.09 -1.92 16.37
C SER A 109 -11.67 -2.08 14.90
N LEU A 110 -10.90 -3.12 14.57
CA LEU A 110 -10.53 -3.43 13.19
C LEU A 110 -11.71 -3.97 12.39
N LEU A 111 -12.57 -4.78 13.00
CA LEU A 111 -13.80 -5.26 12.37
C LEU A 111 -14.80 -4.12 12.14
N ASP A 112 -14.99 -3.26 13.13
CA ASP A 112 -15.86 -2.08 13.01
C ASP A 112 -15.39 -1.14 11.90
N ALA A 113 -14.06 -0.99 11.73
CA ALA A 113 -13.49 -0.22 10.63
C ALA A 113 -13.56 -0.90 9.26
N LEU A 114 -13.68 -2.24 9.21
CA LEU A 114 -13.95 -2.97 7.96
C LEU A 114 -15.41 -2.83 7.53
N ASP A 115 -16.33 -2.83 8.50
CA ASP A 115 -17.77 -2.77 8.26
C ASP A 115 -18.29 -1.32 8.11
N GLY A 116 -17.51 -0.33 8.57
CA GLY A 116 -17.82 1.10 8.49
C GLY A 116 -17.22 1.84 7.29
N ASP A 117 -17.42 3.15 7.25
CA ASP A 117 -16.90 4.07 6.19
C ASP A 117 -15.45 4.54 6.47
N THR A 118 -14.85 4.09 7.56
CA THR A 118 -13.49 4.47 7.94
C THR A 118 -12.48 3.74 7.06
N SER A 119 -11.47 4.44 6.54
CA SER A 119 -10.39 3.78 5.81
C SER A 119 -9.64 2.82 6.73
N ILE A 120 -9.81 1.50 6.51
CA ILE A 120 -9.15 0.43 7.24
C ILE A 120 -7.63 0.64 7.36
N SER A 121 -7.02 1.31 6.38
CA SER A 121 -5.58 1.61 6.38
C SER A 121 -5.16 2.58 7.49
N VAL A 122 -6.01 3.57 7.79
CA VAL A 122 -5.82 4.55 8.87
C VAL A 122 -5.99 3.86 10.22
N GLU A 123 -6.99 3.00 10.35
CA GLU A 123 -7.23 2.26 11.58
C GLU A 123 -6.09 1.26 11.85
N CYS A 124 -5.61 0.55 10.82
CA CYS A 124 -4.44 -0.33 10.94
C CYS A 124 -3.21 0.44 11.43
N ALA A 125 -2.98 1.66 10.95
CA ALA A 125 -1.87 2.50 11.39
C ALA A 125 -2.03 2.92 12.86
N ARG A 126 -3.24 3.36 13.23
CA ARG A 126 -3.58 3.77 14.60
C ARG A 126 -3.38 2.65 15.61
N VAL A 127 -3.86 1.44 15.30
CA VAL A 127 -3.68 0.25 16.15
C VAL A 127 -2.21 -0.14 16.25
N ALA A 128 -1.49 -0.10 15.13
CA ALA A 128 -0.06 -0.42 15.12
C ALA A 128 0.75 0.49 16.05
N ASP A 129 0.49 1.80 15.99
CA ASP A 129 1.13 2.79 16.84
C ASP A 129 0.74 2.60 18.32
N ALA A 130 -0.54 2.30 18.60
CA ALA A 130 -1.04 2.11 19.97
C ALA A 130 -0.39 0.91 20.69
N VAL A 131 -0.14 -0.18 19.98
CA VAL A 131 0.40 -1.43 20.57
C VAL A 131 1.89 -1.65 20.32
N GLY A 132 2.54 -0.71 19.62
CA GLY A 132 3.96 -0.77 19.30
C GLY A 132 4.31 -1.95 18.39
N VAL A 133 3.43 -2.29 17.44
CA VAL A 133 3.69 -3.27 16.37
C VAL A 133 3.79 -2.55 15.04
N THR A 134 4.20 -3.24 13.98
CA THR A 134 4.25 -2.62 12.65
C THR A 134 2.87 -2.62 11.99
N GLN A 135 2.55 -1.57 11.23
CA GLN A 135 1.31 -1.49 10.43
C GLN A 135 1.11 -2.73 9.55
N MET A 136 2.19 -3.28 8.99
CA MET A 136 2.15 -4.51 8.19
C MET A 136 1.70 -5.73 9.00
N GLN A 137 2.10 -5.87 10.28
CA GLN A 137 1.61 -6.96 11.13
C GLN A 137 0.09 -6.87 11.35
N VAL A 138 -0.44 -5.66 11.53
CA VAL A 138 -1.89 -5.44 11.66
C VAL A 138 -2.61 -5.77 10.35
N ILE A 139 -2.08 -5.35 9.21
CA ILE A 139 -2.65 -5.68 7.88
C ILE A 139 -2.64 -7.19 7.65
N LEU A 140 -1.54 -7.89 7.97
CA LEU A 140 -1.46 -9.35 7.84
C LEU A 140 -2.48 -10.06 8.74
N TYR A 141 -2.67 -9.55 9.96
CA TYR A 141 -3.70 -10.05 10.88
C TYR A 141 -5.11 -9.89 10.31
N VAL A 142 -5.44 -8.70 9.80
CA VAL A 142 -6.74 -8.42 9.17
C VAL A 142 -6.98 -9.31 7.95
N GLN A 143 -5.97 -9.50 7.08
CA GLN A 143 -6.07 -10.42 5.95
C GLN A 143 -6.30 -11.87 6.38
N ALA A 144 -5.67 -12.31 7.47
CA ALA A 144 -5.90 -13.64 8.03
C ALA A 144 -7.34 -13.79 8.56
N LEU A 145 -7.88 -12.76 9.24
CA LEU A 145 -9.27 -12.74 9.72
C LEU A 145 -10.28 -12.81 8.57
N ILE A 146 -10.09 -12.01 7.51
CA ILE A 146 -10.98 -12.02 6.34
C ILE A 146 -10.98 -13.40 5.67
N ARG A 147 -9.80 -14.01 5.50
CA ARG A 147 -9.67 -15.37 4.94
C ARG A 147 -10.35 -16.43 5.82
N ALA A 148 -10.25 -16.30 7.14
CA ALA A 148 -10.92 -17.20 8.08
C ALA A 148 -12.44 -17.06 8.00
N ARG A 149 -12.97 -15.83 7.93
CA ARG A 149 -14.41 -15.56 7.72
C ARG A 149 -14.93 -16.15 6.42
N GLN A 150 -14.19 -15.98 5.31
CA GLN A 150 -14.58 -16.52 4.01
C GLN A 150 -14.67 -18.04 4.00
N LYS A 151 -13.76 -18.74 4.71
CA LYS A 151 -13.80 -20.21 4.85
C LYS A 151 -14.98 -20.72 5.67
N ASN A 152 -15.49 -19.94 6.61
CA ASN A 152 -16.61 -20.34 7.47
C ASN A 152 -17.99 -20.02 6.84
N ALA A 153 -18.01 -19.30 5.71
CA ALA A 153 -19.23 -18.85 5.04
C ALA A 153 -19.58 -19.67 3.78
N GLY A 154 -18.77 -20.66 3.41
CA GLY A 154 -19.01 -21.59 2.31
C GLY A 154 -19.01 -23.03 2.80
#